data_AF-T2PIZ2-F1
#
_entry.id   AF-T2PIZ2-F1
#
_cell.length_a   1.000
_cell.length_b   1.000
_cell.length_c   1.000
_cell.angle_alpha   90.00
_cell.angle_beta   90.00
_cell.angle_gamma   90.00
#
_symmetry.space_group_name_H-M   'P 1'
#
loop_
_entity.id
_entity.type
_entity.pdbx_description
1 polymer ?
#
loop_
_entity_poly.entity_id
_entity_poly.type
_entity_poly.pdbx_seq_one_letter_code
_entity_poly.pdbx_strand_id
1 'polypeptide(L)'
;MKVGNMSILDSFTAQFGLVKKIDAFGFMDYLKKNPSEQKKHGKVLLVTADTPLKASRGEGKTTTTIALVDALRERGVDAAAVLRQPSMGITAAGSKGGASGGGKSSLSHPELIDWGLCGEMAAIECAQNLLVSFAEKAIDD
;
A
#
# COMPACT_ATOMS: atom_id res chain seq x y z
N MET A 1 15.97 -25.06 11.59
CA MET A 1 15.44 -24.88 10.23
C MET A 1 14.06 -25.52 10.18
N LYS A 2 12.99 -24.77 10.50
CA LYS A 2 11.62 -25.26 10.29
C LYS A 2 11.33 -25.04 8.82
N VAL A 3 11.14 -26.11 8.05
CA VAL A 3 10.47 -26.04 6.75
C VAL A 3 9.05 -25.56 7.08
N GLY A 4 8.84 -24.26 6.99
CA GLY A 4 7.59 -23.62 7.40
C GLY A 4 6.51 -24.04 6.42
N ASN A 5 5.41 -24.59 6.93
CA ASN A 5 4.19 -24.78 6.14
C ASN A 5 3.89 -23.48 5.38
N MET A 6 3.76 -23.58 4.06
CA MET A 6 3.34 -22.47 3.21
C MET A 6 1.96 -22.01 3.68
N SER A 7 1.82 -20.73 4.01
CA SER A 7 0.52 -20.20 4.42
C SER A 7 -0.40 -20.12 3.20
N ILE A 8 -1.71 -20.22 3.41
CA ILE A 8 -2.69 -20.06 2.33
C ILE A 8 -2.54 -18.70 1.63
N LEU A 9 -2.14 -17.65 2.36
CA LEU A 9 -1.85 -16.33 1.80
C LEU A 9 -0.69 -16.35 0.80
N ASP A 10 0.31 -17.21 1.02
CA ASP A 10 1.44 -17.35 0.10
C ASP A 10 0.99 -17.89 -1.28
N SER A 11 -0.09 -18.68 -1.34
CA SER A 11 -0.69 -19.13 -2.61
C SER A 11 -1.33 -18.00 -3.42
N PHE A 12 -1.64 -16.87 -2.79
CA PHE A 12 -2.17 -15.65 -3.44
C PHE A 12 -1.12 -14.54 -3.54
N THR A 13 0.14 -14.86 -3.25
CA THR A 13 1.23 -13.89 -3.26
C THR A 13 2.21 -14.22 -4.37
N ALA A 14 2.39 -13.29 -5.31
CA ALA A 14 3.35 -13.41 -6.40
C ALA A 14 4.55 -12.48 -6.18
N GLN A 15 5.73 -12.91 -6.61
CA GLN A 15 6.91 -12.06 -6.64
C GLN A 15 6.76 -10.98 -7.73
N PHE A 16 7.01 -9.72 -7.38
CA PHE A 16 7.00 -8.59 -8.30
C PHE A 16 8.24 -7.72 -8.09
N GLY A 17 9.28 -7.93 -8.91
CA GLY A 17 10.55 -7.24 -8.75
C GLY A 17 11.13 -7.47 -7.36
N LEU A 18 11.37 -6.39 -6.59
CA LEU A 18 11.89 -6.46 -5.21
C LEU A 18 10.80 -6.61 -4.13
N VAL A 19 9.53 -6.54 -4.51
CA VAL A 19 8.39 -6.65 -3.59
C VAL A 19 7.56 -7.89 -3.90
N LYS A 20 6.61 -8.21 -3.01
CA LYS A 20 5.61 -9.24 -3.25
C LYS A 20 4.25 -8.57 -3.41
N LYS A 21 3.48 -9.02 -4.41
CA LYS A 21 2.12 -8.54 -4.67
C LYS A 21 1.13 -9.60 -4.24
N ILE A 22 0.14 -9.18 -3.46
CA ILE A 22 -0.95 -10.04 -3.01
C ILE A 22 -2.13 -9.84 -3.95
N ASP A 23 -2.67 -10.94 -4.49
CA ASP A 23 -4.00 -10.94 -5.08
C ASP A 23 -5.05 -10.92 -3.96
N ALA A 24 -5.33 -9.70 -3.47
CA ALA A 24 -6.26 -9.50 -2.39
C ALA A 24 -7.70 -9.92 -2.78
N PHE A 25 -8.10 -9.73 -4.03
CA PHE A 25 -9.45 -10.08 -4.47
C PHE A 25 -9.63 -11.59 -4.57
N GLY A 26 -8.68 -12.30 -5.20
CA GLY A 26 -8.68 -13.76 -5.25
C GLY A 26 -8.64 -14.38 -3.86
N PHE A 27 -7.81 -13.84 -2.95
CA PHE A 27 -7.74 -14.30 -1.56
C PHE A 27 -9.07 -14.11 -0.82
N MET A 28 -9.71 -12.94 -0.98
CA MET A 28 -11.01 -12.66 -0.35
C MET A 28 -12.12 -13.55 -0.91
N ASP A 29 -12.12 -13.84 -2.21
CA ASP A 29 -13.10 -14.75 -2.82
C ASP A 29 -12.88 -16.20 -2.39
N TYR A 30 -11.62 -16.62 -2.21
CA TYR A 30 -11.31 -17.91 -1.60
C TYR A 30 -11.87 -18.02 -0.17
N LEU A 31 -11.66 -17.01 0.67
CA LEU A 31 -12.19 -16.99 2.05
C LEU A 31 -13.73 -16.94 2.11
N LYS A 32 -14.40 -16.39 1.09
CA LYS A 32 -15.87 -16.45 0.99
C LYS A 32 -16.35 -17.86 0.65
N LYS A 33 -15.64 -18.56 -0.25
CA LYS A 33 -15.98 -19.93 -0.67
C LYS A 33 -15.64 -20.99 0.39
N ASN A 34 -14.69 -20.69 1.28
CA ASN A 34 -14.22 -21.62 2.31
C ASN A 34 -14.44 -21.03 3.72
N PRO A 35 -15.67 -21.02 4.25
CA PRO A 35 -15.99 -20.39 5.53
C PRO A 35 -15.35 -21.08 6.75
N SER A 36 -14.90 -22.33 6.60
CA SER A 36 -14.15 -23.07 7.62
C SER A 36 -12.71 -22.59 7.80
N GLU A 37 -12.17 -21.82 6.85
CA GLU A 37 -10.82 -21.26 6.95
C GLU A 37 -10.75 -20.21 8.06
N GLN A 38 -9.69 -20.29 8.86
CA GLN A 38 -9.53 -19.42 10.02
C GLN A 38 -9.25 -17.98 9.57
N LYS A 39 -10.22 -17.09 9.79
CA LYS A 39 -10.05 -15.65 9.56
C LYS A 39 -9.32 -15.03 10.73
N LYS A 40 -8.21 -14.34 10.45
CA LYS A 40 -7.55 -13.50 11.47
C LYS A 40 -8.44 -12.29 11.75
N HIS A 41 -8.99 -12.23 12.96
CA HIS A 41 -9.66 -11.04 13.47
C HIS A 41 -8.62 -10.15 14.17
N GLY A 42 -8.33 -8.99 13.59
CA GLY A 42 -7.42 -8.00 14.13
C GLY A 42 -8.14 -6.76 14.65
N LYS A 43 -7.39 -5.88 15.35
CA LYS A 43 -7.85 -4.54 15.69
C LYS A 43 -7.45 -3.57 14.58
N VAL A 44 -8.30 -2.60 14.27
CA VAL A 44 -7.99 -1.50 13.35
C VAL A 44 -7.59 -0.28 14.16
N LEU A 45 -6.37 0.20 13.95
CA LEU A 45 -5.85 1.42 14.58
C LEU A 45 -5.73 2.51 13.52
N LEU A 46 -6.43 3.62 13.72
CA LEU A 46 -6.35 4.79 12.85
C LEU A 46 -5.31 5.78 13.37
N VAL A 47 -4.29 6.06 12.56
CA VAL A 47 -3.31 7.11 12.82
C VAL A 47 -3.75 8.39 12.11
N THR A 48 -3.93 9.46 12.86
CA THR A 48 -4.27 10.79 12.34
C THR A 48 -3.32 11.85 12.91
N ALA A 49 -3.41 13.08 12.41
CA ALA A 49 -2.71 14.23 12.96
C ALA A 49 -3.60 15.47 12.87
N ASP A 50 -3.18 16.52 13.57
CA ASP A 50 -3.80 17.83 13.48
C ASP A 50 -3.63 18.46 12.07
N THR A 51 -4.28 19.59 11.88
CA THR A 51 -4.24 20.39 10.66
C THR A 51 -2.79 20.74 10.31
N PRO A 52 -2.33 20.48 9.06
CA PRO A 52 -0.95 20.77 8.68
C PRO A 52 -0.62 22.26 8.82
N LEU A 53 0.42 22.57 9.59
CA LEU A 53 0.91 23.94 9.72
C LEU A 53 1.82 24.28 8.53
N LYS A 54 1.67 25.47 7.93
CA LYS A 54 2.49 25.91 6.77
C LYS A 54 4.01 25.93 7.05
N ALA A 55 4.42 26.06 8.32
CA ALA A 55 5.81 26.02 8.75
C ALA A 55 6.34 24.58 9.02
N SER A 56 5.44 23.60 9.13
CA SER A 56 5.77 22.20 9.36
C SER A 56 6.12 21.54 8.03
N ARG A 57 7.33 20.95 7.95
CA ARG A 57 7.77 20.07 6.85
C ARG A 57 6.98 18.74 6.79
N GLY A 58 5.93 18.58 7.60
CA GLY A 58 5.03 17.44 7.64
C GLY A 58 4.88 16.88 9.05
N GLU A 59 3.65 16.56 9.43
CA GLU A 59 3.30 16.04 10.77
C GLU A 59 3.81 14.61 11.08
N GLY A 60 4.63 14.02 10.20
CA GLY A 60 5.21 12.70 10.45
C GLY A 60 4.24 11.51 10.49
N LYS A 61 2.96 11.68 10.12
CA LYS A 61 1.92 10.62 10.18
C LYS A 61 2.40 9.25 9.66
N THR A 62 2.95 9.21 8.44
CA THR A 62 3.42 7.96 7.84
C THR A 62 4.58 7.35 8.64
N THR A 63 5.55 8.16 9.05
CA THR A 63 6.67 7.75 9.90
C THR A 63 6.17 7.18 11.22
N THR A 64 5.19 7.83 11.87
CA THR A 64 4.55 7.35 13.09
C THR A 64 3.82 6.02 12.88
N THR A 65 3.11 5.85 11.76
CA THR A 65 2.44 4.58 11.44
C THR A 65 3.44 3.44 11.28
N ILE A 66 4.55 3.66 10.56
CA ILE A 66 5.61 2.64 10.38
C ILE A 66 6.25 2.31 11.73
N ALA A 67 6.65 3.33 12.50
CA ALA A 67 7.25 3.16 13.82
C ALA A 67 6.34 2.41 14.80
N LEU A 68 5.03 2.68 14.77
CA LEU A 68 4.05 1.99 15.60
C LEU A 68 3.98 0.50 15.25
N VAL A 69 3.94 0.17 13.96
CA VAL A 69 3.90 -1.24 13.51
C VAL A 69 5.20 -1.96 13.86
N ASP A 70 6.35 -1.34 13.62
CA ASP A 70 7.65 -1.90 14.00
C ASP A 70 7.72 -2.18 15.51
N ALA A 71 7.31 -1.22 16.34
CA ALA A 71 7.28 -1.37 17.80
C ALA A 71 6.28 -2.44 18.29
N LEU A 72 5.14 -2.60 17.62
CA LEU A 72 4.19 -3.67 17.92
C LEU A 72 4.78 -5.05 17.58
N ARG A 73 5.46 -5.18 16.45
CA ARG A 73 6.11 -6.42 16.04
C ARG A 73 7.29 -6.78 16.94
N GLU A 74 8.08 -5.79 17.37
CA GLU A 74 9.14 -5.95 18.38
C GLU A 74 8.59 -6.53 19.70
N ARG A 75 7.34 -6.17 20.05
CA ARG A 75 6.61 -6.68 21.23
C ARG A 75 5.89 -8.03 20.99
N GLY A 76 6.08 -8.66 19.83
CA GLY A 76 5.47 -9.94 19.49
C GLY A 76 4.01 -9.86 19.00
N VAL A 77 3.52 -8.67 18.64
CA VAL A 77 2.18 -8.51 18.06
C VAL A 77 2.26 -8.64 16.54
N ASP A 78 1.42 -9.51 15.95
CA ASP A 78 1.24 -9.60 14.50
C ASP A 78 0.52 -8.35 13.98
N ALA A 79 1.29 -7.38 13.48
CA ALA A 79 0.82 -6.07 13.04
C ALA A 79 1.31 -5.77 11.62
N ALA A 80 0.46 -5.10 10.85
CA ALA A 80 0.75 -4.64 9.49
C ALA A 80 0.31 -3.18 9.31
N ALA A 81 1.10 -2.41 8.56
CA ALA A 81 0.73 -1.07 8.15
C ALA A 81 -0.07 -1.11 6.84
N VAL A 82 -1.11 -0.31 6.75
CA VAL A 82 -1.85 -0.06 5.50
C VAL A 82 -1.62 1.41 5.12
N LEU A 83 -0.90 1.62 4.03
CA LEU A 83 -0.50 2.94 3.55
C LEU A 83 -1.00 3.15 2.12
N ARG A 84 -1.15 4.40 1.71
CA ARG A 84 -1.49 4.75 0.33
C ARG A 84 -0.24 4.83 -0.52
N GLN A 85 -0.33 4.37 -1.77
CA GLN A 85 0.67 4.69 -2.79
C GLN A 85 0.67 6.21 -3.05
N PRO A 86 1.83 6.89 -3.05
CA PRO A 86 1.92 8.27 -3.46
C PRO A 86 1.69 8.42 -4.97
N SER A 87 1.24 9.60 -5.38
CA SER A 87 1.23 9.95 -6.81
C SER A 87 2.65 10.11 -7.32
N MET A 88 2.95 9.48 -8.45
CA MET A 88 4.26 9.60 -9.12
C MET A 88 4.58 11.05 -9.49
N GLY A 89 3.59 11.87 -9.82
CA GLY A 89 3.83 13.26 -10.25
C GLY A 89 4.47 14.13 -9.15
N ILE A 90 4.05 13.97 -7.89
CA ILE A 90 4.55 14.80 -6.80
C ILE A 90 5.89 14.31 -6.23
N THR A 91 6.13 13.00 -6.31
CA THR A 91 7.39 12.35 -5.90
C THR A 91 8.47 12.54 -6.96
N ALA A 92 8.15 12.34 -8.24
CA ALA A 92 9.06 12.57 -9.37
C ALA A 92 9.42 14.05 -9.55
N ALA A 93 8.51 14.98 -9.23
CA ALA A 93 8.78 16.43 -9.25
C ALA A 93 9.60 16.93 -8.03
N GLY A 94 10.01 16.04 -7.10
CA GLY A 94 10.86 16.39 -5.96
C GLY A 94 10.20 17.28 -4.90
N SER A 95 8.89 17.49 -4.98
CA SER A 95 8.18 18.49 -4.15
C SER A 95 7.73 17.93 -2.78
N LYS A 96 7.71 16.60 -2.61
CA LYS A 96 7.21 15.98 -1.38
C LYS A 96 8.02 14.75 -0.97
N GLY A 97 8.83 14.88 0.08
CA GLY A 97 9.37 13.75 0.83
C GLY A 97 8.39 13.27 1.91
N GLY A 98 8.40 11.97 2.24
CA GLY A 98 7.72 11.44 3.44
C GLY A 98 6.51 10.52 3.20
N ALA A 99 6.15 10.21 1.95
CA ALA A 99 5.09 9.24 1.66
C ALA A 99 5.46 7.81 2.07
N SER A 100 6.76 7.52 2.14
CA SER A 100 7.34 6.22 2.50
C SER A 100 7.94 6.21 3.92
N GLY A 101 7.61 7.20 4.75
CA GLY A 101 8.19 7.39 6.08
C GLY A 101 9.43 8.29 6.07
N GLY A 102 10.24 8.21 7.12
CA GLY A 102 11.46 9.01 7.24
C GLY A 102 12.38 8.57 8.37
N GLY A 103 13.67 8.81 8.22
CA GLY A 103 14.68 8.39 9.20
C GLY A 103 14.72 6.87 9.36
N LYS A 104 14.77 6.41 10.62
CA LYS A 104 14.81 4.97 10.96
C LYS A 104 13.48 4.24 10.75
N SER A 105 12.39 4.97 10.50
CA SER A 105 11.04 4.41 10.30
C SER A 105 10.57 4.75 8.89
N SER A 106 11.16 4.02 7.94
CA SER A 106 10.91 4.18 6.50
C SER A 106 10.68 2.80 5.87
N LEU A 107 9.97 2.78 4.75
CA LEU A 107 9.83 1.56 3.94
C LEU A 107 11.19 1.17 3.34
N SER A 108 11.36 -0.11 3.01
CA SER A 108 12.65 -0.68 2.57
C SER A 108 13.02 -0.35 1.12
N HIS A 109 12.02 -0.14 0.27
CA HIS A 109 12.18 0.18 -1.16
C HIS A 109 11.36 1.44 -1.51
N PRO A 110 11.67 2.59 -0.89
CA PRO A 110 10.91 3.84 -1.09
C PRO A 110 10.96 4.30 -2.56
N GLU A 111 12.05 4.04 -3.26
CA GLU A 111 12.24 4.37 -4.67
C GLU A 111 11.21 3.67 -5.57
N LEU A 112 10.90 2.40 -5.31
CA LEU A 112 9.87 1.69 -6.08
C LEU A 112 8.49 2.28 -5.85
N ILE A 113 8.18 2.66 -4.61
CA ILE A 113 6.90 3.26 -4.23
C ILE A 113 6.71 4.61 -4.92
N ASP A 114 7.78 5.41 -4.97
CA ASP A 114 7.77 6.74 -5.58
C ASP A 114 7.66 6.69 -7.11
N TRP A 115 8.09 5.59 -7.75
CA TRP A 115 8.10 5.37 -9.20
C TRP A 115 7.00 4.41 -9.70
N GLY A 116 5.84 4.41 -9.05
CA GLY A 116 4.66 3.73 -9.56
C GLY A 116 4.45 2.29 -9.06
N LEU A 117 5.30 1.81 -8.15
CA LEU A 117 5.17 0.52 -7.46
C LEU A 117 5.00 -0.66 -8.41
N CYS A 118 3.79 -1.26 -8.51
CA CYS A 118 3.51 -2.37 -9.41
C CYS A 118 2.62 -1.96 -10.59
N GLY A 119 2.60 -0.67 -10.94
CA GLY A 119 1.86 -0.13 -12.07
C GLY A 119 0.37 0.14 -11.81
N GLU A 120 -0.09 0.11 -10.55
CA GLU A 120 -1.50 0.33 -10.21
C GLU A 120 -2.03 1.66 -10.72
N MET A 121 -1.29 2.75 -10.51
CA MET A 121 -1.69 4.08 -10.94
C MET A 121 -1.72 4.20 -12.47
N ALA A 122 -0.81 3.55 -13.18
CA ALA A 122 -0.81 3.51 -14.65
C ALA A 122 -2.02 2.75 -15.20
N ALA A 123 -2.43 1.65 -14.54
CA ALA A 123 -3.64 0.93 -14.92
C ALA A 123 -4.91 1.79 -14.71
N ILE A 124 -4.97 2.55 -13.61
CA ILE A 124 -6.06 3.51 -13.34
C ILE A 124 -6.07 4.62 -14.39
N GLU A 125 -4.90 5.17 -14.73
CA GLU A 125 -4.74 6.18 -15.78
C GLU A 125 -5.23 5.66 -17.14
N CYS A 126 -4.81 4.47 -17.55
CA CYS A 126 -5.26 3.85 -18.81
C CYS A 126 -6.79 3.69 -18.87
N ALA A 127 -7.41 3.21 -17.78
CA ALA A 127 -8.86 3.04 -17.72
C ALA A 127 -9.60 4.39 -17.81
N GLN A 128 -9.08 5.41 -17.12
CA GLN A 128 -9.64 6.75 -17.14
C GLN A 128 -9.53 7.39 -18.54
N ASN A 129 -8.36 7.30 -19.17
CA ASN A 129 -8.13 7.85 -20.50
C ASN A 129 -8.99 7.15 -21.56
N LEU A 130 -9.16 5.82 -21.45
CA LEU A 130 -10.04 5.08 -22.34
C LEU A 130 -11.50 5.56 -22.25
N LEU A 131 -12.00 5.79 -21.02
CA LEU A 131 -13.34 6.34 -20.83
C LEU A 131 -13.48 7.73 -21.45
N VAL A 132 -12.49 8.60 -21.26
CA VAL A 132 -12.48 9.94 -21.86
C VAL A 132 -12.50 9.87 -23.39
N SER A 133 -11.70 9.00 -24.00
CA SER A 133 -11.70 8.82 -25.46
C SER A 133 -13.07 8.39 -26.01
N PHE A 134 -13.79 7.51 -25.29
CA PHE A 134 -15.17 7.16 -25.68
C PHE A 134 -16.16 8.31 -25.51
N ALA A 135 -16.00 9.10 -24.45
CA ALA A 135 -16.87 10.25 -24.20
C ALA A 135 -16.67 11.35 -25.26
N GLU A 136 -15.42 11.66 -25.62
CA GLU A 136 -15.10 12.60 -26.70
C GLU A 136 -15.68 12.11 -28.03
N LYS A 137 -15.45 10.82 -28.37
CA LYS A 137 -15.98 10.23 -29.61
C LYS A 137 -17.51 10.31 -29.71
N ALA A 138 -18.21 10.17 -28.59
CA ALA A 138 -19.67 10.23 -28.53
C ALA A 138 -20.25 11.64 -28.70
N ILE A 139 -19.45 12.70 -28.51
CA ILE A 139 -19.85 14.09 -28.74
C ILE A 139 -19.57 14.51 -30.19
N ASP A 140 -18.53 13.93 -30.81
CA ASP A 140 -18.13 14.22 -32.19
C ASP A 140 -19.08 13.62 -33.25
N ASP A 141 -19.92 12.64 -32.88
CA ASP A 141 -20.98 12.04 -33.72
C ASP A 141 -22.35 12.70 -33.47
#